data_AF-A0A372IQG2-F1
#
_entry.id   AF-A0A372IQG2-F1
#
_cell.length_a   1.000
_cell.length_b   1.000
_cell.length_c   1.000
_cell.angle_alpha   90.00
_cell.angle_beta   90.00
_cell.angle_gamma   90.00
#
_symmetry.space_group_name_H-M   'P 1'
#
loop_
_entity.id
_entity.type
_entity.pdbx_description
1 polymer ?
#
loop_
_entity_poly.entity_id
_entity_poly.type
_entity_poly.pdbx_seq_one_letter_code
_entity_poly.pdbx_strand_id
1 'polypeptide(L)'
;MDEHRDPAPIEDYFEIDVSEVRYSSYDHIGLQEYPSNAHSSVKHTGMGWGATFIDNLSAGFHDYGMLWTPTELIFEIDGEPVAAAVTNNTVIAPANVMFSSALIYPGVLEHSEGHDMVVESLRALLSNKVWIRRIG
;
A
#
# COMPACT_ATOMS: atom_id res chain seq x y z
N MET A 1 1.20 -34.07 27.35
CA MET A 1 0.55 -33.35 26.23
C MET A 1 1.23 -32.01 26.18
N ASP A 2 2.09 -31.83 25.19
CA ASP A 2 2.81 -30.58 24.98
C ASP A 2 1.85 -29.67 24.20
N GLU A 3 1.44 -28.54 24.79
CA GLU A 3 0.65 -27.55 24.08
C GLU A 3 1.54 -26.98 22.97
N HIS A 4 1.23 -27.34 21.72
CA HIS A 4 1.79 -26.67 20.56
C HIS A 4 1.26 -25.24 20.56
N ARG A 5 1.91 -24.36 21.31
CA ARG A 5 1.70 -22.92 21.22
C ARG A 5 2.40 -22.47 19.97
N ASP A 6 1.63 -21.97 19.02
CA ASP A 6 2.18 -21.25 17.88
C ASP A 6 3.12 -20.16 18.43
N PRO A 7 4.31 -19.97 17.81
CA PRO A 7 5.17 -18.86 18.19
C PRO A 7 4.39 -17.55 18.09
N ALA A 8 4.73 -16.61 18.98
CA ALA A 8 4.15 -15.27 18.91
C ALA A 8 4.31 -14.71 17.49
N PRO A 9 3.30 -14.03 16.93
CA PRO A 9 3.40 -13.43 15.61
C PRO A 9 4.64 -12.53 15.53
N ILE A 10 5.34 -12.58 14.41
CA ILE A 10 6.36 -11.58 14.09
C ILE A 10 5.63 -10.26 13.87
N GLU A 11 6.04 -9.19 14.56
CA GLU A 11 5.53 -7.83 14.40
C GLU A 11 6.67 -6.94 13.89
N ASP A 12 6.41 -6.12 12.85
CA ASP A 12 7.39 -5.19 12.28
C ASP A 12 6.92 -3.72 12.27
N TYR A 13 5.65 -3.46 12.64
CA TYR A 13 5.05 -2.12 12.78
C TYR A 13 5.04 -1.26 11.51
N PHE A 14 5.11 -1.90 10.34
CA PHE A 14 5.03 -1.22 9.05
C PHE A 14 3.60 -1.17 8.49
N GLU A 15 3.28 -0.06 7.83
CA GLU A 15 2.18 0.08 6.90
C GLU A 15 2.77 0.28 5.49
N ILE A 16 2.22 -0.45 4.52
CA ILE A 16 2.63 -0.37 3.12
C ILE A 16 1.48 0.24 2.32
N ASP A 17 1.68 1.46 1.84
CA ASP A 17 0.76 2.15 0.97
C ASP A 17 1.05 1.71 -0.47
N VAL A 18 0.36 0.65 -0.93
CA VAL A 18 0.51 0.14 -2.31
C VAL A 18 0.13 1.23 -3.32
N SER A 19 -0.86 2.06 -2.98
CA SER A 19 -1.35 3.15 -3.82
C SER A 19 -2.25 4.09 -3.01
N GLU A 20 -2.03 5.39 -3.14
CA GLU A 20 -2.83 6.50 -2.62
C GLU A 20 -3.13 7.49 -3.77
N VAL A 21 -3.90 7.02 -4.76
CA VAL A 21 -4.29 7.81 -5.92
C VAL A 21 -5.06 9.07 -5.52
N ARG A 22 -4.71 10.16 -6.21
CA ARG A 22 -5.39 11.44 -6.16
C ARG A 22 -5.84 11.79 -7.56
N TYR A 23 -7.09 12.23 -7.65
CA TYR A 23 -7.66 12.65 -8.91
C TYR A 23 -6.76 13.68 -9.63
N SER A 24 -6.50 13.57 -10.93
CA SER A 24 -6.89 12.46 -11.82
C SER A 24 -5.75 11.48 -12.11
N SER A 25 -4.50 11.86 -11.86
CA SER A 25 -3.35 11.15 -12.45
C SER A 25 -2.14 11.05 -11.53
N TYR A 26 -2.30 11.32 -10.23
CA TYR A 26 -1.21 11.22 -9.28
C TYR A 26 -1.42 10.02 -8.38
N ASP A 27 -0.36 9.24 -8.18
CA ASP A 27 -0.30 8.22 -7.15
C ASP A 27 0.80 8.52 -6.14
N HIS A 28 0.54 8.22 -4.87
CA HIS A 28 1.54 8.21 -3.82
C HIS A 28 1.70 6.79 -3.28
N ILE A 29 2.95 6.35 -3.22
CA ILE A 29 3.34 5.01 -2.77
C ILE A 29 4.21 5.20 -1.54
N GLY A 30 3.97 4.42 -0.50
CA GLY A 30 4.51 4.68 0.83
C GLY A 30 4.91 3.43 1.60
N LEU A 31 5.89 3.62 2.47
CA LEU A 31 6.22 2.70 3.55
C LEU A 31 6.33 3.54 4.84
N GLN A 32 5.45 3.27 5.78
CA GLN A 32 5.34 3.98 7.05
C GLN A 32 5.70 3.04 8.20
N GLU A 33 6.41 3.53 9.19
CA GLU A 33 6.73 2.84 10.43
C GLU A 33 6.01 3.54 11.57
N TYR A 34 5.13 2.83 12.30
CA TYR A 34 4.32 3.41 13.36
C TYR A 34 4.88 3.09 14.76
N PRO A 35 4.74 4.02 15.72
CA PRO A 35 4.99 3.71 17.13
C PRO A 35 3.96 2.70 17.65
N SER A 36 4.39 1.83 18.55
CA SER A 36 3.50 0.94 19.30
C SER A 36 3.88 0.91 20.79
N ASN A 37 3.07 0.26 21.64
CA ASN A 37 3.42 0.10 23.06
C ASN A 37 4.73 -0.69 23.27
N ALA A 38 5.02 -1.64 22.38
CA ALA A 38 6.27 -2.41 22.37
C ALA A 38 7.36 -1.75 21.50
N HIS A 39 7.01 -0.70 20.75
CA HIS A 39 7.86 0.00 19.80
C HIS A 39 7.79 1.52 19.99
N SER A 40 7.81 1.97 21.26
CA SER A 40 7.51 3.35 21.63
C SER A 40 8.69 4.32 21.46
N SER A 41 9.89 3.81 21.23
CA SER A 41 11.10 4.61 20.99
C SER A 41 11.17 5.17 19.57
N VAL A 42 10.39 4.62 18.64
CA VAL A 42 10.31 5.08 17.26
C VAL A 42 9.20 6.13 17.15
N LYS A 43 9.49 7.21 16.43
CA LYS A 43 8.46 8.18 16.02
C LYS A 43 7.90 7.71 14.69
N HIS A 44 6.66 8.07 14.38
CA HIS A 44 6.13 7.82 13.05
C HIS A 44 7.09 8.38 11.99
N THR A 45 7.62 7.49 11.18
CA THR A 45 8.55 7.78 10.08
C THR A 45 8.02 7.17 8.80
N GLY A 46 8.26 7.82 7.68
CA GLY A 46 7.77 7.37 6.39
C GLY A 46 8.75 7.67 5.28
N MET A 47 8.77 6.80 4.28
CA MET A 47 9.37 7.05 2.98
C MET A 47 8.32 6.81 1.90
N GLY A 48 8.39 7.58 0.81
CA GLY A 48 7.43 7.41 -0.27
C GLY A 48 7.89 8.02 -1.58
N TRP A 49 7.15 7.67 -2.63
CA TRP A 49 7.35 8.13 -3.99
C TRP A 49 6.06 8.74 -4.50
N GLY A 50 6.17 9.88 -5.17
CA GLY A 50 5.08 10.44 -5.96
C GLY A 50 5.28 10.10 -7.43
N ALA A 51 4.24 9.57 -8.08
CA ALA A 51 4.23 9.29 -9.50
C ALA A 51 3.07 10.05 -10.17
N THR A 52 3.39 10.88 -11.16
CA THR A 52 2.39 11.57 -11.98
C THR A 52 2.33 10.94 -13.36
N PHE A 53 1.14 10.54 -13.76
CA PHE A 53 0.87 9.88 -15.03
C PHE A 53 0.28 10.86 -16.04
N ILE A 54 0.50 10.56 -17.33
CA ILE A 54 -0.19 11.25 -18.42
C ILE A 54 -1.65 10.75 -18.49
N ASP A 55 -1.88 9.48 -18.18
CA ASP A 55 -3.19 8.86 -18.17
C ASP A 55 -4.01 9.32 -16.96
N ASN A 56 -5.33 9.35 -17.14
CA ASN A 56 -6.29 9.62 -16.08
C ASN A 56 -6.58 8.31 -15.34
N LEU A 57 -5.99 8.15 -14.15
CA LEU A 57 -6.16 7.01 -13.25
C LEU A 57 -7.59 6.90 -12.67
N SER A 58 -8.37 7.98 -12.75
CA SER A 58 -9.80 7.96 -12.40
C SER A 58 -10.69 7.60 -13.60
N ALA A 59 -10.11 7.26 -14.76
CA ALA A 59 -10.85 6.86 -15.96
C ALA A 59 -10.63 5.37 -16.30
N GLY A 60 -11.60 4.54 -15.90
CA GLY A 60 -11.51 3.10 -16.10
C GLY A 60 -10.76 2.39 -14.97
N PHE A 61 -10.64 1.07 -15.08
CA PHE A 61 -9.97 0.26 -14.06
C PHE A 61 -8.48 0.09 -14.38
N HIS A 62 -7.64 0.40 -13.41
CA HIS A 62 -6.18 0.21 -13.43
C HIS A 62 -5.77 -0.87 -12.43
N ASP A 63 -4.68 -1.57 -12.74
CA ASP A 63 -4.09 -2.60 -11.87
C ASP A 63 -2.95 -2.00 -11.06
N TYR A 64 -3.12 -1.92 -9.73
CA TYR A 64 -2.09 -1.50 -8.77
C TYR A 64 -1.53 -2.75 -8.11
N GLY A 65 -0.22 -2.96 -8.24
CA GLY A 65 0.43 -4.18 -7.81
C GLY A 65 1.62 -3.94 -6.91
N MET A 66 1.91 -4.94 -6.10
CA MET A 66 3.14 -5.02 -5.33
C MET A 66 3.66 -6.45 -5.30
N LEU A 67 4.96 -6.61 -5.58
CA LEU A 67 5.73 -7.76 -5.16
C LEU A 67 6.37 -7.45 -3.79
N TRP A 68 6.06 -8.26 -2.79
CA TRP A 68 6.59 -8.14 -1.44
C TRP A 68 7.44 -9.36 -1.10
N THR A 69 8.75 -9.20 -1.06
CA THR A 69 9.66 -10.23 -0.58
C THR A 69 10.25 -9.80 0.76
N PRO A 70 10.87 -10.73 1.53
CA PRO A 70 11.58 -10.33 2.73
C PRO A 70 12.64 -9.26 2.49
N THR A 71 13.23 -9.18 1.29
CA THR A 71 14.33 -8.26 1.00
C THR A 71 13.91 -7.02 0.23
N GLU A 72 12.77 -7.02 -0.45
CA GLU A 72 12.41 -6.01 -1.44
C GLU A 72 10.89 -5.82 -1.53
N LEU A 73 10.49 -4.57 -1.77
CA LEU A 73 9.16 -4.18 -2.25
C LEU A 73 9.32 -3.62 -3.66
N ILE A 74 8.52 -4.10 -4.60
CA ILE A 74 8.45 -3.56 -5.97
C ILE A 74 6.99 -3.23 -6.27
N PHE A 75 6.73 -1.98 -6.60
CA PHE A 75 5.39 -1.47 -6.88
C PHE A 75 5.20 -1.30 -8.37
N GLU A 76 4.01 -1.61 -8.85
CA GLU A 76 3.66 -1.53 -10.26
C GLU A 76 2.27 -0.97 -10.48
N ILE A 77 2.08 -0.29 -11.61
CA ILE A 77 0.80 0.20 -12.09
C ILE A 77 0.66 -0.25 -13.54
N ASP A 78 -0.46 -0.92 -13.85
CA ASP A 78 -0.77 -1.53 -15.14
C ASP A 78 0.33 -2.45 -15.71
N GLY A 79 1.04 -3.14 -14.82
CA GLY A 79 2.11 -4.08 -15.16
C GLY A 79 3.50 -3.44 -15.31
N GLU A 80 3.62 -2.12 -15.15
CA GLU A 80 4.88 -1.39 -15.25
C GLU A 80 5.43 -1.04 -13.85
N PRO A 81 6.69 -1.37 -13.51
CA PRO A 81 7.28 -0.99 -12.23
C PRO A 81 7.41 0.54 -12.08
N VAL A 82 6.94 1.08 -10.96
CA VAL A 82 6.91 2.52 -10.69
C VAL A 82 7.77 2.95 -9.49
N ALA A 83 7.97 2.05 -8.53
CA ALA A 83 8.82 2.30 -7.36
C ALA A 83 9.40 0.98 -6.81
N ALA A 84 10.51 1.07 -6.09
CA ALA A 84 11.09 -0.07 -5.39
C ALA A 84 11.83 0.34 -4.11
N ALA A 85 11.81 -0.54 -3.12
CA ALA A 85 12.49 -0.38 -1.84
C ALA A 85 13.25 -1.66 -1.48
N VAL A 86 14.48 -1.55 -0.98
CA VAL A 86 15.18 -2.67 -0.36
C VAL A 86 14.89 -2.63 1.14
N THR A 87 14.25 -3.67 1.66
CA THR A 87 13.80 -3.76 3.05
C THR A 87 14.68 -4.66 3.91
N ASN A 88 15.49 -5.54 3.31
CA ASN A 88 16.50 -6.36 4.01
C ASN A 88 15.99 -7.08 5.29
N ASN A 89 14.89 -7.83 5.16
CA ASN A 89 14.21 -8.59 6.22
C ASN A 89 13.57 -7.73 7.32
N THR A 90 13.33 -6.45 7.05
CA THR A 90 12.71 -5.54 8.02
C THR A 90 11.18 -5.53 7.92
N VAL A 91 10.62 -5.73 6.71
CA VAL A 91 9.17 -5.75 6.45
C VAL A 91 8.75 -7.19 6.14
N ILE A 92 8.40 -7.95 7.18
CA ILE A 92 8.25 -9.42 7.14
C ILE A 92 7.05 -9.94 7.92
N ALA A 93 6.40 -9.10 8.73
CA ALA A 93 5.23 -9.49 9.50
C ALA A 93 4.01 -9.65 8.57
N PRO A 94 3.06 -10.55 8.88
CA PRO A 94 1.78 -10.57 8.20
C PRO A 94 1.05 -9.22 8.34
N ALA A 95 0.43 -8.75 7.25
CA ALA A 95 -0.35 -7.52 7.22
C ALA A 95 -1.79 -7.76 6.79
N ASN A 96 -2.71 -6.91 7.26
CA ASN A 96 -4.07 -6.87 6.75
C ASN A 96 -4.13 -5.97 5.51
N VAL A 97 -5.02 -6.32 4.56
CA VAL A 97 -5.31 -5.43 3.42
C VAL A 97 -6.43 -4.47 3.82
N MET A 98 -6.23 -3.18 3.55
CA MET A 98 -7.21 -2.13 3.81
C MET A 98 -7.47 -1.32 2.54
N PHE A 99 -8.75 -0.97 2.34
CA PHE A 99 -9.18 0.01 1.35
C PHE A 99 -9.81 1.18 2.09
N SER A 100 -9.42 2.40 1.72
CA SER A 100 -9.99 3.59 2.31
C SER A 100 -9.99 4.76 1.34
N SER A 101 -10.88 5.72 1.60
CA SER A 101 -10.90 7.03 0.98
C SER A 101 -10.68 8.06 2.08
N ALA A 102 -9.65 8.89 1.96
CA ALA A 102 -9.28 9.87 2.99
C ALA A 102 -9.12 11.27 2.39
N LEU A 103 -9.49 12.30 3.16
CA LEU A 103 -9.25 13.69 2.82
C LEU A 103 -7.95 14.16 3.50
N ILE A 104 -6.88 14.34 2.74
CA ILE A 104 -5.56 14.69 3.28
C ILE A 104 -5.40 16.21 3.52
N TYR A 105 -6.17 17.06 2.83
CA TYR A 105 -6.18 18.52 3.04
C TYR A 105 -7.60 19.07 3.09
N PRO A 106 -7.90 20.04 3.98
CA PRO A 106 -9.21 20.69 4.02
C PRO A 106 -9.40 21.53 2.76
N GLY A 107 -10.26 21.07 1.86
CA GLY A 107 -10.64 21.75 0.62
C GLY A 107 -11.98 21.23 0.11
N VAL A 108 -12.65 22.03 -0.71
CA VAL A 108 -13.85 21.59 -1.43
C VAL A 108 -13.40 20.65 -2.54
N LEU A 109 -13.97 19.44 -2.58
CA LEU A 109 -13.75 18.52 -3.67
C LEU A 109 -14.40 19.10 -4.94
N GLU A 110 -13.60 19.49 -5.94
CA GLU A 110 -14.09 20.10 -7.19
C GLU A 110 -14.37 19.08 -8.31
N HIS A 111 -14.33 17.78 -8.02
CA HIS A 111 -14.49 16.70 -9.01
C HIS A 111 -15.30 15.54 -8.45
N SER A 112 -16.62 15.54 -8.72
CA SER A 112 -17.53 14.49 -8.26
C SER A 112 -17.13 13.07 -8.68
N GLU A 113 -16.45 12.97 -9.82
CA GLU A 113 -15.93 11.75 -10.42
C GLU A 113 -14.82 11.12 -9.58
N GLY A 114 -14.13 11.90 -8.74
CA GLY A 114 -13.09 11.42 -7.81
C GLY A 114 -13.57 11.23 -6.37
N HIS A 115 -14.88 11.26 -6.11
CA HIS A 115 -15.42 11.14 -4.74
C HIS A 115 -15.56 9.68 -4.28
N ASP A 116 -15.65 8.75 -5.22
CA ASP A 116 -15.85 7.34 -4.95
C ASP A 116 -14.64 6.52 -5.39
N MET A 117 -14.39 5.42 -4.69
CA MET A 117 -13.45 4.38 -5.10
C MET A 117 -14.23 3.09 -5.35
N VAL A 118 -13.99 2.44 -6.48
CA VAL A 118 -14.53 1.11 -6.78
C VAL A 118 -13.39 0.14 -7.01
N VAL A 119 -13.41 -0.97 -6.27
CA VAL A 119 -12.47 -2.09 -6.43
C VAL A 119 -13.18 -3.22 -7.16
N GLU A 120 -12.68 -3.58 -8.35
CA GLU A 120 -13.21 -4.70 -9.14
C GLU A 120 -12.71 -6.03 -8.57
N SER A 121 -11.42 -6.11 -8.21
CA SER A 121 -10.86 -7.33 -7.63
C SER A 121 -9.62 -7.08 -6.76
N LEU A 122 -9.43 -7.97 -5.79
CA LEU A 122 -8.20 -8.13 -5.02
C LEU A 122 -7.67 -9.55 -5.28
N ARG A 123 -6.38 -9.66 -5.64
CA ARG A 123 -5.69 -10.94 -5.83
C ARG A 123 -4.45 -10.97 -4.96
N ALA A 124 -4.38 -11.93 -4.04
CA ALA A 124 -3.18 -12.24 -3.28
C ALA A 124 -2.66 -13.62 -3.70
N LEU A 125 -1.41 -13.69 -4.13
CA LEU A 125 -0.78 -14.89 -4.64
C LEU A 125 0.29 -15.38 -3.65
N LEU A 126 0.43 -16.70 -3.52
CA LEU A 126 1.43 -17.35 -2.67
C LEU A 126 2.88 -17.00 -3.01
N SER A 127 3.13 -16.37 -4.16
CA SER A 127 4.42 -15.77 -4.53
C SER A 127 4.63 -14.37 -3.95
N ASN A 128 3.94 -14.05 -2.85
CA ASN A 128 3.90 -12.74 -2.20
C ASN A 128 3.63 -11.57 -3.15
N LYS A 129 2.73 -11.78 -4.12
CA LYS A 129 2.25 -10.71 -5.00
C LYS A 129 0.83 -10.34 -4.62
N VAL A 130 0.57 -9.05 -4.50
CA VAL A 130 -0.77 -8.49 -4.29
C VAL A 130 -1.11 -7.59 -5.46
N TRP A 131 -2.33 -7.72 -5.99
CA TRP A 131 -2.88 -6.88 -7.04
C TRP A 131 -4.26 -6.40 -6.67
N ILE A 132 -4.49 -5.12 -6.90
CA ILE A 132 -5.74 -4.43 -6.68
C ILE A 132 -6.14 -3.82 -8.02
N ARG A 133 -7.29 -4.24 -8.54
CA ARG A 133 -7.89 -3.60 -9.72
C ARG A 133 -8.93 -2.61 -9.26
N ARG A 134 -8.68 -1.30 -9.45
CA ARG A 134 -9.59 -0.25 -8.96
C ARG A 134 -9.67 0.95 -9.90
N ILE A 135 -10.69 1.77 -9.64
CA ILE A 135 -10.87 3.13 -10.16
C ILE A 135 -11.03 4.05 -8.95
N GLY A 136 -10.48 5.26 -9.04
CA GLY A 136 -10.56 6.28 -7.99
C GLY A 136 -9.26 7.03 -7.85
#